data_AF-A0A8S3GD10-F1
#
_entry.id   AF-A0A8S3GD10-F1
#
_cell.length_a   1.000
_cell.length_b   1.000
_cell.length_c   1.000
_cell.angle_alpha   90.00
_cell.angle_beta   90.00
_cell.angle_gamma   90.00
#
_symmetry.space_group_name_H-M   'P 1'
#
loop_
_entity.id
_entity.type
_entity.pdbx_description
1 polymer ?
#
loop_
_entity_poly.entity_id
_entity_poly.type
_entity_poly.pdbx_seq_one_letter_code
_entity_poly.pdbx_strand_id
1 'polypeptide(L)'
;MDPHYTVIDHLKSSLKRQPRLLEEEKIQNTFISLLSIDNIKTLYETLRLISMLPFQQPSKLLVQKIQKTCSHESNDIKEAGITVLAHIVVTANEKDSVRKLLLELLHNKEATIRQLAWDALGEIGKK
;
A
#
# COMPACT_ATOMS: atom_id res chain seq x y z
N MET A 1 -17.12 8.89 -17.34
CA MET A 1 -16.45 8.85 -16.02
C MET A 1 -15.94 7.45 -15.79
N ASP A 2 -14.72 7.29 -15.32
CA ASP A 2 -14.16 5.98 -14.96
C ASP A 2 -14.89 5.46 -13.70
N PRO A 3 -15.53 4.27 -13.73
CA PRO A 3 -16.29 3.74 -12.60
C PRO A 3 -15.44 3.52 -11.34
N HIS A 4 -14.12 3.34 -11.48
CA HIS A 4 -13.21 3.16 -10.36
C HIS A 4 -13.00 4.47 -9.59
N TYR A 5 -13.12 5.61 -10.27
CA TYR A 5 -13.07 6.93 -9.64
C TYR A 5 -14.26 7.16 -8.71
N THR A 6 -15.46 6.75 -9.13
CA THR A 6 -16.67 6.81 -8.30
C THR A 6 -16.55 5.97 -7.04
N VAL A 7 -15.92 4.80 -7.11
CA VAL A 7 -15.69 3.93 -5.95
C VAL A 7 -14.68 4.56 -4.97
N ILE A 8 -13.59 5.14 -5.47
CA ILE A 8 -12.59 5.83 -4.66
C ILE A 8 -13.21 7.04 -3.93
N ASP A 9 -14.00 7.85 -4.62
CA ASP A 9 -14.65 9.02 -4.02
C ASP A 9 -15.72 8.63 -2.99
N HIS A 10 -16.44 7.53 -3.25
CA HIS A 10 -17.39 6.97 -2.30
C HIS A 10 -16.67 6.46 -1.05
N LEU A 11 -15.57 5.71 -1.20
CA LEU A 11 -14.74 5.25 -0.09
C LEU A 11 -14.19 6.43 0.73
N LYS A 12 -13.62 7.45 0.08
CA LYS A 12 -13.14 8.68 0.74
C LYS A 12 -14.23 9.34 1.58
N SER A 13 -15.43 9.45 1.02
CA SER A 13 -16.58 10.07 1.69
C SER A 13 -17.06 9.24 2.88
N SER A 14 -17.12 7.91 2.73
CA SER A 14 -17.54 6.98 3.78
C SER A 14 -16.54 6.92 4.92
N LEU A 15 -15.23 6.86 4.63
CA LEU A 15 -14.15 6.91 5.62
C LEU A 15 -14.17 8.21 6.44
N LYS A 16 -14.48 9.34 5.81
CA LYS A 16 -14.64 10.63 6.51
C LYS A 16 -15.86 10.64 7.44
N ARG A 17 -16.96 10.02 7.05
CA ARG A 17 -18.23 10.10 7.77
C ARG A 17 -18.33 9.10 8.91
N GLN A 18 -17.87 7.86 8.72
CA GLN A 18 -18.13 6.75 9.64
C GLN A 18 -16.97 5.73 9.67
N PRO A 19 -15.81 6.10 10.23
CA PRO A 19 -14.63 5.23 10.25
C PRO A 19 -14.83 3.91 11.02
N ARG A 20 -15.83 3.83 11.92
CA ARG A 20 -16.09 2.67 12.80
C ARG A 20 -17.10 1.66 12.23
N LEU A 21 -17.80 1.97 11.14
CA LEU A 21 -18.91 1.17 10.61
C LEU A 21 -18.54 0.34 9.38
N LEU A 22 -17.33 0.51 8.86
CA LEU A 22 -16.84 -0.31 7.76
C LEU A 22 -16.13 -1.52 8.34
N GLU A 23 -16.66 -2.71 8.04
CA GLU A 23 -15.97 -3.96 8.32
C GLU A 23 -14.60 -3.93 7.63
N GLU A 24 -13.53 -4.04 8.41
CA GLU A 24 -12.15 -3.93 7.94
C GLU A 24 -11.89 -4.85 6.74
N GLU A 25 -12.47 -6.06 6.77
CA GLU A 25 -12.44 -7.02 5.66
C GLU A 25 -13.00 -6.46 4.35
N LYS A 26 -14.15 -5.78 4.37
CA LYS A 26 -14.75 -5.19 3.15
C LYS A 26 -13.88 -4.08 2.58
N ILE A 27 -13.29 -3.25 3.44
CA ILE A 27 -12.34 -2.21 3.00
C ILE A 27 -11.14 -2.87 2.31
N GLN A 28 -10.51 -3.84 2.98
CA GLN A 28 -9.33 -4.51 2.44
C GLN A 28 -9.64 -5.22 1.12
N ASN A 29 -10.77 -5.91 1.00
CA ASN A 29 -11.21 -6.55 -0.25
C ASN A 29 -11.41 -5.52 -1.38
N THR A 30 -11.94 -4.34 -1.05
CA THR A 30 -12.07 -3.26 -2.02
C THR A 30 -10.70 -2.77 -2.49
N PHE A 31 -9.75 -2.56 -1.57
CA PHE A 31 -8.39 -2.19 -1.94
C PHE A 31 -7.67 -3.27 -2.74
N ILE A 32 -7.83 -4.55 -2.41
CA ILE A 32 -7.28 -5.67 -3.18
C ILE A 32 -7.82 -5.65 -4.62
N SER A 33 -9.13 -5.40 -4.79
CA SER A 33 -9.74 -5.27 -6.11
C SER A 33 -9.16 -4.08 -6.87
N LEU A 34 -9.08 -2.91 -6.24
CA LEU A 34 -8.54 -1.70 -6.86
C LEU A 34 -7.06 -1.81 -7.22
N LEU A 35 -6.24 -2.44 -6.37
CA LEU A 35 -4.82 -2.72 -6.65
C LEU A 35 -4.61 -3.78 -7.74
N SER A 36 -5.66 -4.48 -8.17
CA SER A 36 -5.59 -5.43 -9.27
C SER A 36 -5.90 -4.79 -10.63
N ILE A 37 -6.32 -3.53 -10.64
CA ILE A 37 -6.60 -2.77 -11.85
C ILE A 37 -5.30 -2.15 -12.35
N ASP A 38 -4.96 -2.41 -13.61
CA ASP A 38 -3.77 -1.86 -14.25
C ASP A 38 -4.02 -0.42 -14.74
N ASN A 39 -4.27 0.47 -13.79
CA ASN A 39 -4.47 1.90 -14.04
C ASN A 39 -3.65 2.71 -13.03
N ILE A 40 -2.66 3.44 -13.52
CA ILE A 40 -1.71 4.20 -12.68
C ILE A 40 -2.43 5.13 -11.69
N LYS A 41 -3.45 5.87 -12.14
CA LYS A 41 -4.17 6.81 -11.28
C LYS A 41 -4.93 6.07 -10.17
N THR A 42 -5.60 4.97 -10.50
CA THR A 42 -6.31 4.12 -9.54
C THR A 42 -5.34 3.50 -8.54
N LEU A 43 -4.20 2.98 -9.00
CA LEU A 43 -3.16 2.42 -8.12
C LEU A 43 -2.63 3.48 -7.15
N TYR A 44 -2.24 4.66 -7.66
CA TYR A 44 -1.70 5.74 -6.85
C TYR A 44 -2.69 6.20 -5.78
N GLU A 45 -3.93 6.49 -6.16
CA GLU A 45 -4.96 6.94 -5.23
C GLU A 45 -5.34 5.85 -4.23
N THR A 46 -5.33 4.58 -4.63
CA THR A 46 -5.58 3.46 -3.72
C THR A 46 -4.48 3.34 -2.67
N LEU A 47 -3.20 3.39 -3.08
CA LEU A 47 -2.05 3.36 -2.16
C LEU A 47 -2.08 4.54 -1.20
N ARG A 48 -2.39 5.74 -1.71
CA ARG A 48 -2.57 6.95 -0.90
C ARG A 48 -3.69 6.80 0.14
N LEU A 49 -4.79 6.13 -0.21
CA LEU A 49 -5.86 5.88 0.76
C LEU A 49 -5.46 4.86 1.81
N ILE A 50 -4.74 3.80 1.42
CA ILE A 50 -4.24 2.79 2.36
C ILE A 50 -3.31 3.44 3.39
N SER A 51 -2.40 4.34 2.98
CA SER A 51 -1.48 5.01 3.93
C SER A 51 -2.15 5.94 4.93
N MET A 52 -3.38 6.38 4.66
CA MET A 52 -4.17 7.23 5.56
C MET A 52 -4.97 6.42 6.59
N LEU A 53 -5.00 5.09 6.49
CA LEU A 53 -5.84 4.23 7.32
C LEU A 53 -5.01 3.40 8.30
N PRO A 54 -5.38 3.37 9.60
CA PRO A 54 -4.69 2.55 10.59
C PRO A 54 -5.16 1.09 10.48
N PHE A 55 -4.60 0.33 9.54
CA PHE A 55 -4.81 -1.11 9.48
C PHE A 55 -4.08 -1.80 10.64
N GLN A 56 -4.84 -2.41 11.55
CA GLN A 56 -4.25 -3.19 12.63
C GLN A 56 -3.80 -4.57 12.15
N GLN A 57 -4.56 -5.17 11.22
CA GLN A 57 -4.28 -6.50 10.69
C GLN A 57 -4.59 -6.54 9.18
N PRO A 58 -3.71 -5.98 8.33
CA PRO A 58 -3.86 -6.13 6.89
C PRO A 58 -3.78 -7.61 6.53
N SER A 59 -4.66 -8.05 5.65
CA SER A 59 -4.67 -9.40 5.12
C SER A 59 -3.43 -9.66 4.28
N LYS A 60 -2.98 -10.91 4.29
CA LYS A 60 -1.85 -11.36 3.48
C LYS A 60 -1.95 -10.98 2.02
N LEU A 61 -3.15 -11.08 1.45
CA LEU A 61 -3.37 -10.73 0.06
C LEU A 61 -3.22 -9.23 -0.18
N LEU A 62 -3.68 -8.37 0.75
CA LEU A 62 -3.47 -6.93 0.66
C LEU A 62 -1.97 -6.59 0.72
N VAL A 63 -1.23 -7.16 1.66
CA VAL A 63 0.23 -6.97 1.77
C VAL A 63 0.94 -7.39 0.48
N GLN A 64 0.60 -8.56 -0.07
CA GLN A 64 1.17 -9.04 -1.34
C GLN A 64 0.87 -8.12 -2.53
N LYS A 65 -0.34 -7.56 -2.60
CA LYS A 65 -0.71 -6.59 -3.64
C LYS A 65 0.11 -5.31 -3.53
N ILE A 66 0.32 -4.80 -2.32
CA ILE A 66 1.18 -3.64 -2.06
C ILE A 66 2.65 -3.95 -2.38
N GLN A 67 3.16 -5.13 -2.03
CA GLN A 67 4.51 -5.54 -2.42
C GLN A 67 4.71 -5.52 -3.94
N LYS A 68 3.69 -5.96 -4.70
CA LYS A 68 3.75 -5.92 -6.17
C LYS A 68 3.88 -4.50 -6.72
N THR A 69 3.29 -3.49 -6.08
CA THR A 69 3.39 -2.09 -6.55
C THR A 69 4.80 -1.52 -6.38
N CYS A 70 5.60 -2.06 -5.46
CA CYS A 70 7.00 -1.65 -5.26
C CYS A 70 7.93 -2.02 -6.44
N SER A 71 7.49 -2.93 -7.30
CA SER A 71 8.20 -3.34 -8.53
C SER A 71 7.53 -2.79 -9.80
N HIS A 72 6.57 -1.88 -9.67
CA HIS A 72 5.84 -1.29 -10.80
C HIS A 72 6.75 -0.41 -11.68
N GLU A 73 6.47 -0.28 -12.98
CA GLU A 73 7.31 0.50 -13.90
C GLU A 73 7.38 1.99 -13.52
N SER A 74 6.23 2.63 -13.28
CA SER A 74 6.14 4.00 -12.75
C SER A 74 6.77 4.12 -11.37
N ASN A 75 7.72 5.05 -11.22
CA ASN A 75 8.36 5.35 -9.93
C ASN A 75 7.37 5.90 -8.91
N ASP A 76 6.38 6.71 -9.30
CA ASP A 76 5.34 7.20 -8.40
C ASP A 76 4.59 6.07 -7.70
N ILE A 77 4.31 4.98 -8.43
CA ILE A 77 3.66 3.80 -7.88
C ILE A 77 4.59 3.00 -6.97
N LYS A 78 5.88 2.89 -7.33
CA LYS A 78 6.88 2.26 -6.46
C LYS A 78 7.01 3.01 -5.14
N GLU A 79 7.17 4.33 -5.20
CA GLU A 79 7.32 5.21 -4.03
C GLU A 79 6.10 5.12 -3.12
N ALA A 80 4.89 5.19 -3.69
CA ALA A 80 3.66 5.03 -2.94
C ALA A 80 3.55 3.63 -2.29
N GLY A 81 3.96 2.56 -2.98
CA GLY A 81 3.99 1.20 -2.45
C GLY A 81 4.93 1.07 -1.25
N ILE A 82 6.16 1.56 -1.37
CA ILE A 82 7.17 1.52 -0.31
C ILE A 82 6.69 2.32 0.91
N THR A 83 6.13 3.51 0.66
CA THR A 83 5.56 4.37 1.71
C THR A 83 4.44 3.66 2.47
N VAL A 84 3.57 2.93 1.77
CA VAL A 84 2.52 2.13 2.43
C VAL A 84 3.15 1.02 3.27
N LEU A 85 4.13 0.27 2.75
CA LEU A 85 4.79 -0.80 3.51
C LEU A 85 5.48 -0.31 4.79
N ALA A 86 6.04 0.90 4.77
CA ALA A 86 6.62 1.52 5.97
C ALA A 86 5.56 1.77 7.06
N HIS A 87 4.33 2.11 6.68
CA HIS A 87 3.28 2.52 7.61
C HIS A 87 2.37 1.39 8.08
N ILE A 88 2.06 0.40 7.25
CA ILE A 88 1.19 -0.72 7.65
C ILE A 88 1.86 -1.62 8.69
N VAL A 89 1.04 -2.30 9.50
CA VAL A 89 1.53 -3.33 10.43
C VAL A 89 1.58 -4.65 9.67
N VAL A 90 2.76 -5.23 9.50
CA VAL A 90 2.93 -6.54 8.84
C VAL A 90 3.06 -7.63 9.90
N THR A 91 2.47 -8.80 9.65
CA THR A 91 2.60 -9.96 10.54
C THR A 91 4.04 -10.49 10.51
N ALA A 92 4.43 -11.26 11.54
CA ALA A 92 5.75 -11.89 11.58
C ALA A 92 6.06 -12.73 10.32
N ASN A 93 5.04 -13.40 9.76
CA ASN A 93 5.18 -14.21 8.55
C ASN A 93 5.42 -13.38 7.28
N GLU A 94 5.03 -12.10 7.28
CA GLU A 94 5.20 -11.18 6.14
C GLU A 94 6.46 -10.33 6.27
N LYS A 95 6.96 -10.11 7.49
CA LYS A 95 8.17 -9.31 7.76
C LYS A 95 9.35 -9.76 6.89
N ASP A 96 9.55 -11.07 6.72
CA ASP A 96 10.66 -11.59 5.92
C ASP A 96 10.56 -11.28 4.43
N SER A 97 9.37 -11.44 3.84
CA SER A 97 9.18 -11.17 2.42
C SER A 97 9.26 -9.67 2.13
N VAL A 98 8.71 -8.83 3.03
CA VAL A 98 8.77 -7.37 2.93
C VAL A 98 10.20 -6.89 3.11
N ARG A 99 10.93 -7.39 4.12
CA ARG A 99 12.34 -7.06 4.34
C ARG A 99 13.21 -7.44 3.14
N LYS A 100 13.02 -8.63 2.57
CA LYS A 100 13.77 -9.05 1.37
C LYS A 100 13.54 -8.09 0.21
N LEU A 101 12.28 -7.74 -0.07
CA LEU A 101 11.92 -6.80 -1.12
C LEU A 101 12.58 -5.42 -0.90
N LEU A 102 12.52 -4.89 0.32
CA LEU A 102 13.11 -3.58 0.63
C LEU A 102 14.65 -3.61 0.51
N LEU A 103 15.31 -4.70 0.89
CA LEU A 103 16.75 -4.88 0.69
C LEU A 103 17.12 -4.88 -0.80
N GLU A 104 16.32 -5.52 -1.66
CA GLU A 104 16.52 -5.48 -3.11
C GLU A 104 16.40 -4.04 -3.66
N LEU A 105 15.44 -3.26 -3.13
CA LEU A 105 15.22 -1.87 -3.53
C LEU A 105 16.34 -0.91 -3.12
N LEU A 106 17.22 -1.28 -2.18
CA LEU A 106 18.43 -0.50 -1.88
C LEU A 106 19.41 -0.40 -3.05
N HIS A 107 19.27 -1.28 -4.05
CA HIS A 107 20.07 -1.26 -5.28
C HIS A 107 19.33 -0.62 -6.47
N ASN A 108 18.18 0.01 -6.24
CA ASN A 108 17.43 0.68 -7.30
C ASN A 108 18.24 1.85 -7.89
N LYS A 109 18.07 2.11 -9.19
CA LYS A 109 18.76 3.23 -9.88
C LYS A 109 18.33 4.59 -9.34
N GLU A 110 17.07 4.73 -8.94
CA GLU A 110 16.52 5.97 -8.42
C GLU A 110 16.91 6.20 -6.97
N ALA A 111 17.49 7.35 -6.69
CA ALA A 111 17.93 7.70 -5.34
C ALA A 111 16.77 7.75 -4.33
N THR A 112 15.63 8.30 -4.74
CA THR A 112 14.42 8.38 -3.91
C THR A 112 13.94 7.00 -3.48
N ILE A 113 13.94 6.02 -4.39
CA ILE A 113 13.54 4.64 -4.09
C ILE A 113 14.47 4.01 -3.06
N ARG A 114 15.79 4.20 -3.22
CA ARG A 114 16.77 3.67 -2.25
C ARG A 114 16.57 4.27 -0.85
N GLN A 115 16.34 5.58 -0.79
CA GLN A 115 16.09 6.28 0.47
C GLN A 115 14.82 5.77 1.15
N LEU A 116 13.70 5.71 0.42
CA LEU A 116 12.44 5.21 0.96
C LEU A 116 12.55 3.76 1.44
N ALA A 117 13.29 2.91 0.72
CA ALA A 117 13.50 1.53 1.12
C ALA A 117 14.31 1.43 2.43
N TRP A 118 15.31 2.28 2.60
CA TRP A 118 16.09 2.38 3.85
C TRP A 118 15.22 2.81 5.02
N ASP A 119 14.41 3.87 4.83
CA ASP A 119 13.51 4.38 5.86
C ASP A 119 12.45 3.32 6.25
N ALA A 120 11.87 2.64 5.26
CA ALA A 120 10.89 1.57 5.47
C ALA A 120 11.48 0.38 6.25
N LEU A 121 12.74 0.00 5.99
CA LEU A 121 13.44 -1.02 6.77
C LEU A 121 13.58 -0.60 8.24
N GLY A 122 13.90 0.67 8.49
CA GLY A 122 13.97 1.24 9.83
C GLY A 122 12.63 1.17 10.57
N GLU A 123 11.53 1.54 9.90
CA GLU A 123 10.19 1.49 10.49
C GLU A 123 9.71 0.07 10.79
N ILE A 124 9.99 -0.88 9.90
CA ILE A 124 9.65 -2.29 10.12
C ILE A 124 10.45 -2.89 11.27
N GLY A 125 11.69 -2.47 11.49
CA GLY A 125 12.51 -2.93 12.60
C GLY A 125 12.07 -2.40 13.98
N LYS A 126 11.34 -1.29 14.02
CA LYS A 126 10.78 -0.71 15.27
C LYS A 126 9.46 -1.38 15.70
N LYS A 127 8.75 -1.99 14.76
CA LYS A 127 7.47 -2.69 14.95
C LYS A 127 7.70 -4.18 15.20
#